data_AF-A0A4Q6AN34-F1
#
_entry.id   AF-A0A4Q6AN34-F1
#
_cell.length_a   1.000
_cell.length_b   1.000
_cell.length_c   1.000
_cell.angle_alpha   90.00
_cell.angle_beta   90.00
_cell.angle_gamma   90.00
#
_symmetry.space_group_name_H-M   'P 1'
#
loop_
_entity.id
_entity.type
_entity.pdbx_description
1 polymer ?
#
loop_
_entity_poly.entity_id
_entity_poly.type
_entity_poly.pdbx_seq_one_letter_code
_entity_poly.pdbx_strand_id
1 'polypeptide(L)'
;MQFGNWIVTDESIAWQGEVTQQFVIPKDTLTALRYDRKGSFFYDWILLATDEEWIDQDDLYDLNFAFVYAAAKWEQEFSYQTFDATLEEQYEQFDEEEDEDWGG
;
A
#
# COMPACT_ATOMS: atom_id res chain seq x y z
N MET A 1 15.75 -0.21 -6.19
CA MET A 1 14.76 -0.54 -7.24
C MET A 1 13.67 0.52 -7.17
N GLN A 2 13.06 0.91 -8.29
CA GLN A 2 12.06 1.98 -8.32
C GLN A 2 10.81 1.52 -9.08
N PHE A 3 9.65 1.89 -8.55
CA PHE A 3 8.30 1.66 -9.10
C PHE A 3 7.55 2.99 -8.97
N GLY A 4 7.32 3.71 -10.07
CA GLY A 4 6.80 5.08 -10.02
C GLY A 4 7.59 5.97 -9.06
N ASN A 5 6.88 6.56 -8.09
CA ASN A 5 7.44 7.38 -7.03
C ASN A 5 7.99 6.58 -5.83
N TRP A 6 7.87 5.26 -5.83
CA TRP A 6 8.34 4.39 -4.73
C TRP A 6 9.75 3.88 -4.96
N ILE A 7 10.63 4.13 -3.99
CA ILE A 7 12.02 3.66 -3.99
C ILE A 7 12.19 2.57 -2.95
N VAL A 8 12.49 1.36 -3.41
CA VAL A 8 12.87 0.22 -2.55
C VAL A 8 14.38 0.22 -2.34
N THR A 9 14.78 0.43 -1.09
CA THR A 9 16.16 0.40 -0.60
C THR A 9 16.49 -0.96 0.04
N ASP A 10 17.56 -1.05 0.83
CA ASP A 10 17.88 -2.25 1.61
C ASP A 10 17.13 -2.31 2.95
N GLU A 11 16.54 -1.19 3.39
CA GLU A 11 15.93 -1.03 4.71
C GLU A 11 14.48 -0.52 4.66
N SER A 12 14.01 -0.01 3.53
CA SER A 12 12.66 0.58 3.43
C SER A 12 12.13 0.66 2.00
N ILE A 13 10.82 0.90 1.89
CA ILE A 13 10.17 1.49 0.71
C ILE A 13 9.84 2.95 1.07
N ALA A 14 10.21 3.90 0.23
CA ALA A 14 9.94 5.32 0.49
C ALA A 14 9.30 5.98 -0.74
N TRP A 15 8.24 6.75 -0.50
CA TRP A 15 7.62 7.59 -1.53
C TRP A 15 8.46 8.85 -1.77
N GLN A 16 8.65 9.24 -3.02
CA GLN A 16 9.44 10.40 -3.46
C GLN A 16 8.78 11.18 -4.61
N GLY A 17 7.47 11.44 -4.54
CA GLY A 17 6.80 12.29 -5.51
C GLY A 17 6.98 13.79 -5.24
N GLU A 18 6.16 14.61 -5.90
CA GLU A 18 6.38 16.07 -5.94
C GLU A 18 5.94 16.81 -4.68
N VAL A 19 5.11 16.20 -3.82
CA VAL A 19 4.62 16.82 -2.58
C VAL A 19 5.63 16.70 -1.43
N THR A 20 5.50 17.54 -0.40
CA THR A 20 6.45 17.60 0.73
C THR A 20 6.23 16.52 1.78
N GLN A 21 5.10 15.81 1.71
CA GLN A 21 4.75 14.72 2.59
C GLN A 21 5.68 13.52 2.38
N GLN A 22 5.86 12.72 3.43
CA GLN A 22 6.73 11.55 3.39
C GLN A 22 5.94 10.33 3.83
N PHE A 23 6.03 9.27 3.03
CA PHE A 23 5.57 7.95 3.41
C PHE A 23 6.72 6.96 3.32
N VAL A 24 7.01 6.28 4.42
CA VAL A 24 8.13 5.34 4.51
C VAL A 24 7.64 4.07 5.18
N ILE A 25 7.82 2.94 4.50
CA ILE A 25 7.50 1.61 4.98
C ILE A 25 8.82 0.94 5.39
N PRO A 26 9.08 0.74 6.69
CA PRO A 26 10.26 0.05 7.17
C PRO A 26 10.25 -1.43 6.81
N LYS A 27 11.41 -1.99 6.48
CA LYS A 27 11.59 -3.42 6.19
C LYS A 27 11.04 -4.32 7.30
N ASP A 28 11.31 -3.98 8.55
CA ASP A 28 10.97 -4.82 9.71
C ASP A 28 9.46 -4.94 9.95
N THR A 29 8.69 -4.01 9.40
CA THR A 29 7.23 -3.96 9.55
C THR A 29 6.51 -4.12 8.23
N LEU A 30 7.20 -4.43 7.13
CA LEU A 30 6.62 -4.48 5.78
C LEU A 30 5.35 -5.34 5.76
N THR A 31 5.41 -6.55 6.31
CA THR A 31 4.31 -7.52 6.32
C THR A 31 3.45 -7.44 7.60
N ALA A 32 3.48 -6.30 8.29
CA ALA A 32 2.58 -6.05 9.41
C ALA A 32 1.13 -6.19 8.96
N LEU A 33 0.35 -6.91 9.76
CA LEU A 33 -1.05 -7.18 9.49
C LEU A 33 -1.95 -6.31 10.37
N ARG A 34 -2.97 -5.72 9.77
CA ARG A 34 -4.15 -5.24 10.49
C ARG A 34 -5.27 -6.28 10.38
N TYR A 35 -6.14 -6.29 11.39
CA TYR A 35 -7.29 -7.18 11.45
C TYR A 35 -8.56 -6.35 11.55
N ASP A 36 -9.53 -6.62 10.67
CA ASP A 36 -10.82 -5.94 10.70
C ASP A 36 -11.81 -6.66 11.63
N ARG A 37 -12.93 -6.00 11.93
CA ARG A 37 -13.94 -6.61 12.82
C ARG A 37 -14.68 -7.78 12.17
N LYS A 38 -14.58 -7.98 10.84
CA LYS A 38 -15.30 -9.01 10.08
C LYS A 38 -14.52 -10.31 9.95
N GLY A 39 -13.24 -10.35 10.29
CA GLY A 39 -12.43 -11.58 10.28
C GLY A 39 -11.28 -11.59 9.28
N SER A 40 -11.06 -10.49 8.56
CA SER A 40 -10.08 -10.38 7.49
C SER A 40 -8.76 -9.82 8.02
N PHE A 41 -7.67 -10.30 7.43
CA PHE A 41 -6.33 -9.77 7.65
C PHE A 41 -5.88 -9.04 6.39
N PHE A 42 -5.29 -7.87 6.59
CA PHE A 42 -4.81 -7.01 5.52
C PHE A 42 -3.38 -6.55 5.82
N TYR A 43 -2.61 -6.25 4.78
CA TYR A 43 -1.32 -5.59 4.97
C TYR A 43 -1.53 -4.14 5.37
N ASP A 44 -1.04 -3.79 6.55
CA ASP A 44 -1.30 -2.52 7.19
C ASP A 44 -0.79 -1.34 6.35
N TRP A 45 0.42 -1.46 5.81
CA TRP A 45 1.07 -0.37 5.09
C TRP A 45 0.42 -0.01 3.75
N ILE A 46 -0.17 -0.99 3.05
CA ILE A 46 -0.86 -0.72 1.79
C ILE A 46 -2.09 0.12 2.07
N LEU A 47 -2.90 -0.27 3.06
CA LEU A 47 -4.10 0.47 3.42
C LEU A 47 -3.79 1.81 4.09
N LEU A 48 -2.71 1.92 4.89
CA LEU A 48 -2.24 3.23 5.39
C LEU A 48 -1.87 4.18 4.24
N ALA A 49 -1.30 3.69 3.15
CA ALA A 49 -0.98 4.53 1.99
C ALA A 49 -2.26 4.89 1.22
N THR A 50 -3.23 3.99 1.14
CA THR A 50 -4.55 4.28 0.55
C THR A 50 -5.26 5.42 1.30
N ASP A 51 -5.13 5.49 2.62
CA ASP A 51 -5.73 6.55 3.45
C ASP A 51 -5.10 7.95 3.22
N GLU A 52 -4.01 8.07 2.44
CA GLU A 52 -3.31 9.34 2.20
C GLU A 52 -3.77 10.00 0.90
N GLU A 53 -4.65 11.01 0.98
CA GLU A 53 -5.25 11.73 -0.17
C GLU A 53 -4.25 12.34 -1.18
N TRP A 54 -2.98 12.45 -0.82
CA TRP A 54 -1.92 13.02 -1.66
C TRP A 54 -1.11 11.95 -2.42
N ILE A 55 -1.40 10.67 -2.21
CA ILE A 55 -0.90 9.54 -2.99
C ILE A 55 -2.02 9.14 -3.95
N ASP A 56 -1.78 9.24 -5.26
CA ASP A 56 -2.81 8.92 -6.25
C ASP A 56 -2.92 7.41 -6.52
N GLN A 57 -3.98 7.02 -7.24
CA GLN A 57 -4.23 5.62 -7.57
C GLN A 57 -3.06 4.98 -8.34
N ASP A 58 -2.42 5.70 -9.26
CA ASP A 58 -1.27 5.21 -10.02
C ASP A 58 -0.08 4.89 -9.09
N ASP A 59 0.19 5.77 -8.13
CA ASP A 59 1.18 5.54 -7.08
C ASP A 59 0.80 4.35 -6.20
N LEU A 60 -0.48 4.16 -5.87
CA LEU A 60 -0.94 3.00 -5.09
C LEU A 60 -0.79 1.67 -5.86
N TYR A 61 -1.03 1.68 -7.18
CA TYR A 61 -0.72 0.52 -8.03
C TYR A 61 0.77 0.21 -8.01
N ASP A 62 1.63 1.22 -8.15
CA ASP A 62 3.08 1.06 -8.10
C ASP A 62 3.56 0.56 -6.72
N LEU A 63 2.91 1.02 -5.64
CA LEU A 63 3.17 0.53 -4.28
C LEU A 63 2.94 -0.98 -4.18
N ASN A 64 1.87 -1.49 -4.76
CA ASN A 64 1.55 -2.93 -4.73
C ASN A 64 2.68 -3.78 -5.34
N PHE A 65 3.28 -3.32 -6.45
CA PHE A 65 4.45 -3.98 -7.03
C PHE A 65 5.71 -3.83 -6.16
N ALA A 66 5.95 -2.63 -5.64
CA ALA A 66 7.07 -2.34 -4.74
C ALA A 66 7.03 -3.23 -3.49
N PHE A 67 5.83 -3.44 -2.93
CA PHE A 67 5.57 -4.24 -1.75
C PHE A 67 5.93 -5.71 -1.97
N VAL A 68 5.41 -6.33 -3.04
CA VAL A 68 5.71 -7.73 -3.36
C VAL A 68 7.20 -7.92 -3.67
N TYR A 69 7.80 -7.00 -4.42
CA TYR A 69 9.24 -7.03 -4.69
C TYR A 69 10.06 -6.94 -3.41
N ALA A 70 9.72 -6.02 -2.51
CA ALA A 70 10.42 -5.81 -1.25
C ALA A 70 10.28 -7.03 -0.32
N ALA A 71 9.08 -7.62 -0.23
CA ALA A 71 8.83 -8.82 0.56
C ALA A 71 9.69 -10.00 0.09
N ALA A 72 9.77 -10.20 -1.23
CA ALA A 72 10.65 -11.23 -1.81
C ALA A 72 12.14 -10.91 -1.59
N LYS A 73 12.57 -9.66 -1.83
CA LYS A 73 13.96 -9.22 -1.65
C LYS A 73 14.44 -9.40 -0.21
N TRP A 74 13.57 -9.15 0.76
CA TRP A 74 13.88 -9.16 2.19
C TRP A 74 13.55 -10.48 2.88
N GLU A 75 13.08 -11.48 2.13
CA GLU A 75 12.69 -12.80 2.64
C GLU A 75 11.64 -12.71 3.76
N GLN A 76 10.72 -11.76 3.65
CA GLN A 76 9.61 -11.58 4.60
C GLN A 76 8.54 -12.65 4.39
N GLU A 77 7.85 -13.02 5.47
CA GLU A 77 6.69 -13.92 5.39
C GLU A 77 5.54 -13.21 4.66
N PHE A 78 5.24 -13.65 3.44
CA PHE A 78 4.24 -13.05 2.57
C PHE A 78 3.14 -14.06 2.21
N SER A 79 1.90 -13.70 2.50
CA SER A 79 0.67 -14.39 2.13
C SER A 79 0.02 -13.73 0.92
N TYR A 80 -0.11 -14.48 -0.18
CA TYR A 80 -0.87 -14.05 -1.36
C TYR A 80 -2.36 -13.88 -1.06
N GLN A 81 -2.93 -14.73 -0.20
CA GLN A 81 -4.34 -14.61 0.20
C GLN A 81 -4.60 -13.29 0.93
N THR A 82 -3.69 -12.89 1.82
CA THR A 82 -3.78 -11.61 2.53
C THR A 82 -3.60 -10.44 1.57
N PHE A 83 -2.68 -10.58 0.60
CA PHE A 83 -2.47 -9.56 -0.42
C PHE A 83 -3.71 -9.35 -1.27
N ASP A 84 -4.30 -10.42 -1.82
CA ASP A 84 -5.51 -10.35 -2.64
C ASP A 84 -6.66 -9.67 -1.89
N ALA A 85 -6.87 -10.02 -0.61
CA ALA A 85 -7.87 -9.35 0.24
C ALA A 85 -7.54 -7.87 0.48
N THR A 86 -6.26 -7.52 0.59
CA THR A 86 -5.82 -6.12 0.76
C THR A 86 -6.08 -5.30 -0.50
N LEU A 87 -5.87 -5.88 -1.68
CA LEU A 87 -6.17 -5.22 -2.96
C LEU A 87 -7.66 -5.01 -3.16
N GLU A 88 -8.48 -6.01 -2.80
CA GLU A 88 -9.95 -5.88 -2.85
C GLU A 88 -10.42 -4.70 -1.98
N GLU A 89 -9.95 -4.61 -0.73
CA GLU A 89 -10.26 -3.49 0.17
C GLU A 89 -9.76 -2.14 -0.36
N GLN A 90 -8.55 -2.10 -0.94
CA GLN A 90 -8.02 -0.88 -1.55
C GLN A 90 -8.89 -0.40 -2.73
N TYR A 91 -9.36 -1.31 -3.59
CA TYR A 91 -10.20 -0.94 -4.73
C TYR A 91 -11.63 -0.58 -4.31
N GLU A 92 -12.18 -1.21 -3.28
CA GLU A 92 -13.47 -0.80 -2.71
C GLU A 92 -13.43 0.66 -2.22
N GLN A 93 -12.31 1.10 -1.62
CA GLN A 93 -12.15 2.51 -1.19
C GLN A 93 -12.12 3.48 -2.38
N PHE A 94 -11.50 3.10 -3.49
CA PHE A 94 -11.50 3.92 -4.71
C PHE A 94 -12.90 4.10 -5.29
N ASP A 95 -13.68 3.01 -5.36
CA ASP A 95 -15.05 3.04 -5.86
C ASP A 95 -15.96 3.90 -4.96
N GLU A 96 -15.78 3.82 -3.62
CA GLU A 96 -16.52 4.66 -2.67
C GLU A 96 -16.18 6.16 -2.80
N GLU A 97 -14.92 6.51 -3.02
CA GLU A 97 -14.49 7.90 -3.24
C GLU A 97 -15.03 8.49 -4.56
N GLU A 98 -15.11 7.69 -5.63
CA GLU A 98 -15.67 8.13 -6.91
C GLU A 98 -17.18 8.39 -6.85
N ASP A 99 -17.93 7.63 -6.04
CA ASP A 99 -19.37 7.80 -5.86
C ASP A 99 -19.74 9.04 -5.01
N GLU A 100 -18.86 9.50 -4.12
CA GLU A 100 -19.09 10.70 -3.30
C GLU A 100 -18.97 12.04 -4.08
N ASP A 101 -18.21 12.07 -5.18
CA ASP A 101 -17.98 13.30 -5.98
C ASP A 101 -19.19 13.71 -6.85
N TRP A 102 -20.15 12.81 -7.10
CA TRP A 102 -21.37 13.10 -7.89
C TRP A 102 -22.58 13.57 -7.06
N GLY A 103 -22.42 13.80 -5.76
CA GLY A 103 -23.49 14.14 -4.81
C GLY A 103 -23.57 15.57 -4.27
N GLY A 104 -22.68 16.49 -4.72
CA GLY A 104 -22.52 17.86 -4.19
C GLY A 104 -23.26 18.98 -4.92
#